data_AF-A0A1F7HFL6-F1
#
_entry.id   AF-A0A1F7HFL6-F1
#
_cell.length_a   1.000
_cell.length_b   1.000
_cell.length_c   1.000
_cell.angle_alpha   90.00
_cell.angle_beta   90.00
_cell.angle_gamma   90.00
#
_symmetry.space_group_name_H-M   'P 1'
#
loop_
_entity.id
_entity.type
_entity.pdbx_description
1 polymer ?
#
loop_
_entity_poly.entity_id
_entity_poly.type
_entity_poly.pdbx_seq_one_letter_code
_entity_poly.pdbx_strand_id
1 'polypeptide(L)'
;MDSIKNILKSFNPTEDKYISREFQAFGVHLAETLGDMRHKSLYIKLARDIPRPVLEEALRFVADAQAKKKGALFMWKLKEMGGFAGKR
;
A
#
# COMPACT_ATOMS: atom_id res chain seq x y z
N MET A 1 -9.57 -27.29 16.90
CA MET A 1 -8.45 -26.96 16.00
C MET A 1 -8.62 -27.78 14.74
N ASP A 2 -8.72 -27.13 13.58
CA ASP A 2 -8.81 -27.86 12.31
C ASP A 2 -7.51 -28.60 12.03
N SER A 3 -7.60 -29.81 11.46
CA SER A 3 -6.41 -30.55 11.03
C SER A 3 -5.76 -29.86 9.84
N ILE A 4 -4.43 -29.95 9.74
CA ILE A 4 -3.64 -29.41 8.61
C ILE A 4 -4.21 -29.94 7.27
N LYS A 5 -4.62 -31.21 7.23
CA LYS A 5 -5.26 -31.82 6.07
C LYS A 5 -6.54 -31.11 5.63
N ASN A 6 -7.32 -30.57 6.57
CA ASN A 6 -8.54 -29.82 6.26
C ASN A 6 -8.24 -28.40 5.77
N ILE A 7 -7.20 -27.76 6.32
CA ILE A 7 -6.75 -26.43 5.89
C ILE A 7 -6.23 -26.47 4.45
N LEU A 8 -5.48 -27.50 4.09
CA LEU A 8 -4.92 -27.65 2.75
C LEU A 8 -5.98 -27.92 1.67
N LYS A 9 -7.18 -28.41 2.03
CA LYS A 9 -8.27 -28.62 1.06
C LYS A 9 -8.86 -27.33 0.52
N SER A 10 -8.82 -26.25 1.30
CA SER A 10 -9.36 -24.93 0.91
C SER A 10 -8.27 -23.92 0.55
N PHE A 11 -7.00 -24.32 0.62
CA PHE A 11 -5.88 -23.47 0.26
C PHE A 11 -5.73 -23.43 -1.26
N ASN A 12 -5.87 -22.24 -1.83
CA ASN A 12 -5.56 -21.99 -3.23
C ASN A 12 -4.20 -21.28 -3.33
N PRO A 13 -3.14 -21.91 -3.87
CA PRO A 13 -1.83 -21.29 -3.97
C PRO A 13 -1.76 -20.14 -4.98
N THR A 14 -2.76 -19.99 -5.86
CA THR A 14 -2.78 -18.93 -6.88
C THR A 14 -3.55 -17.69 -6.43
N GLU A 15 -4.30 -17.77 -5.33
CA GLU A 15 -5.12 -16.67 -4.83
C GLU A 15 -4.66 -16.28 -3.42
N ASP A 16 -4.36 -14.99 -3.24
CA ASP A 16 -4.10 -14.46 -1.91
C ASP A 16 -5.43 -14.25 -1.18
N LYS A 17 -5.59 -14.90 -0.03
CA LYS A 17 -6.78 -14.79 0.82
C LYS A 17 -7.13 -13.34 1.20
N TYR A 18 -6.13 -12.47 1.32
CA TYR A 18 -6.29 -11.10 1.83
C TYR A 18 -6.21 -10.03 0.74
N ILE A 19 -5.67 -10.36 -0.44
CA ILE A 19 -5.53 -9.45 -1.57
C ILE A 19 -6.46 -9.93 -2.69
N SER A 20 -7.67 -9.37 -2.74
CA SER A 20 -8.65 -9.63 -3.79
C SER A 20 -8.67 -8.56 -4.87
N ARG A 21 -8.06 -7.40 -4.63
CA ARG A 21 -8.07 -6.25 -5.54
C ARG A 21 -6.67 -5.67 -5.73
N GLU A 22 -6.44 -5.16 -6.92
CA GLU A 22 -5.17 -4.58 -7.34
C GLU A 22 -4.69 -3.44 -6.42
N PHE A 23 -5.59 -2.54 -5.99
CA PHE A 23 -5.21 -1.45 -5.07
C PHE A 23 -4.77 -1.96 -3.69
N GLN A 24 -5.19 -3.15 -3.26
CA GLN A 24 -4.73 -3.74 -2.00
C GLN A 24 -3.28 -4.19 -2.14
N ALA A 25 -2.95 -4.87 -3.24
CA ALA A 25 -1.59 -5.24 -3.59
C ALA A 25 -0.69 -4.00 -3.67
N PHE A 26 -1.18 -2.95 -4.33
CA PHE A 26 -0.44 -1.70 -4.45
C PHE A 26 -0.24 -1.00 -3.10
N GLY A 27 -1.26 -0.97 -2.25
CA GLY A 27 -1.13 -0.40 -0.90
C GLY A 27 -0.10 -1.14 -0.04
N VAL A 28 -0.03 -2.47 -0.16
CA VAL A 28 1.02 -3.27 0.50
C VAL A 28 2.40 -2.93 -0.09
N HIS A 29 2.53 -2.87 -1.41
CA HIS A 29 3.77 -2.48 -2.08
C HIS A 29 4.27 -1.10 -1.66
N LEU A 30 3.38 -0.11 -1.51
CA LEU A 30 3.71 1.20 -0.96
C LEU A 30 4.28 1.10 0.45
N ALA A 31 3.61 0.33 1.33
CA ALA A 31 4.03 0.16 2.71
C ALA A 31 5.41 -0.53 2.83
N GLU A 32 5.67 -1.53 1.98
CA GLU A 32 6.97 -2.23 1.91
C GLU A 32 8.06 -1.28 1.42
N THR A 33 7.82 -0.56 0.32
CA THR A 33 8.78 0.35 -0.30
C THR A 33 9.14 1.51 0.63
N LEU A 34 8.18 2.01 1.40
CA LEU A 34 8.38 3.09 2.37
C LEU A 34 8.92 2.59 3.72
N GLY A 35 9.08 1.27 3.90
CA GLY A 35 9.52 0.67 5.15
C GLY A 35 8.54 0.90 6.32
N ASP A 36 7.24 1.04 6.01
CA ASP A 36 6.21 1.46 6.95
C ASP A 36 5.01 0.50 6.98
N MET A 37 5.31 -0.79 7.11
CA MET A 37 4.30 -1.87 7.17
C MET A 37 3.30 -1.72 8.32
N ARG A 38 3.67 -1.01 9.40
CA ARG A 38 2.78 -0.69 10.52
C ARG A 38 1.54 0.10 10.08
N HIS A 39 1.65 0.90 9.01
CA HIS A 39 0.55 1.69 8.46
C HIS A 39 0.01 1.13 7.14
N LYS A 40 0.21 -0.16 6.82
CA LYS A 40 -0.27 -0.76 5.55
C LYS A 40 -1.73 -0.44 5.21
N SER A 41 -2.61 -0.43 6.20
CA SER A 41 -4.05 -0.13 6.01
C SER A 41 -4.30 1.31 5.55
N LEU A 42 -3.43 2.26 5.93
CA LEU A 42 -3.47 3.62 5.43
C LEU A 42 -3.10 3.65 3.95
N TYR A 43 -2.00 2.99 3.56
CA TYR A 43 -1.54 2.96 2.18
C TYR A 43 -2.53 2.25 1.25
N ILE A 44 -3.16 1.17 1.69
CA ILE A 44 -4.27 0.51 0.96
C ILE A 44 -5.46 1.47 0.77
N LYS A 45 -5.81 2.26 1.79
CA LYS A 45 -6.87 3.27 1.67
C LYS A 45 -6.49 4.37 0.68
N LEU A 46 -5.24 4.83 0.69
CA LEU A 46 -4.75 5.81 -0.29
C LEU A 46 -4.79 5.24 -1.71
N ALA A 47 -4.32 4.01 -1.92
CA ALA A 47 -4.38 3.32 -3.21
C ALA A 47 -5.79 3.12 -3.76
N ARG A 48 -6.77 2.95 -2.87
CA ARG A 48 -8.18 2.87 -3.25
C ARG A 48 -8.78 4.22 -3.64
N ASP A 49 -8.42 5.27 -2.92
CA ASP A 49 -9.09 6.57 -3.00
C ASP A 49 -8.38 7.57 -3.94
N ILE A 50 -7.08 7.38 -4.22
CA ILE A 50 -6.24 8.27 -5.03
C ILE A 50 -5.77 7.51 -6.28
N PRO A 51 -5.82 8.12 -7.47
CA PRO A 51 -5.31 7.48 -8.69
C PRO A 51 -3.86 7.04 -8.53
N ARG A 52 -3.59 5.79 -8.92
CA ARG A 52 -2.26 5.17 -8.88
C ARG A 52 -1.14 6.07 -9.45
N PRO A 53 -1.29 6.77 -10.60
CA PRO A 53 -0.22 7.63 -11.12
C PRO A 53 0.26 8.70 -10.13
N VAL A 54 -0.65 9.28 -9.35
CA VAL A 54 -0.31 10.30 -8.34
C VAL A 54 0.51 9.69 -7.19
N LEU A 55 0.16 8.48 -6.78
CA LEU A 55 0.87 7.75 -5.73
C LEU A 55 2.25 7.27 -6.21
N GLU A 56 2.36 6.81 -7.47
CA GLU A 56 3.62 6.40 -8.08
C GLU A 56 4.59 7.57 -8.25
N GLU A 57 4.08 8.75 -8.61
CA GLU A 57 4.90 9.96 -8.69
C GLU A 57 5.47 10.35 -7.32
N ALA A 58 4.64 10.33 -6.27
CA ALA A 58 5.12 10.54 -4.90
C ALA A 58 6.11 9.46 -4.45
N LEU A 59 5.85 8.20 -4.80
CA LEU A 59 6.72 7.09 -4.42
C LEU A 59 8.09 7.21 -5.08
N ARG A 60 8.14 7.54 -6.38
CA ARG A 60 9.38 7.74 -7.14
C ARG A 60 10.25 8.81 -6.50
N PHE A 61 9.65 9.92 -6.06
CA PHE A 61 10.37 10.97 -5.35
C PHE A 61 10.99 10.48 -4.02
N VAL A 62 10.29 9.62 -3.28
CA VAL A 62 10.73 9.14 -1.96
C VAL A 62 11.66 7.92 -2.03
N ALA A 63 11.58 7.13 -3.10
CA ALA A 63 12.36 5.91 -3.28
C ALA A 63 13.86 6.19 -3.11
N ASP A 64 14.36 7.23 -3.79
CA ASP A 64 15.76 7.63 -3.80
C ASP A 64 16.16 8.52 -2.60
N ALA A 65 15.19 8.96 -1.81
CA ALA A 65 15.45 9.85 -0.68
C ALA A 65 16.12 9.11 0.50
N GLN A 66 17.22 9.67 1.02
CA GLN A 66 17.88 9.23 2.27
C GLN A 66 17.14 9.79 3.51
N ALA A 67 15.84 9.53 3.61
CA ALA A 67 15.00 10.02 4.71
C ALA A 67 14.85 8.95 5.81
N LYS A 68 15.03 9.35 7.08
CA LYS A 68 14.78 8.46 8.24
C LYS A 68 13.32 8.00 8.35
N LYS A 69 12.37 8.77 7.81
CA LYS A 69 10.93 8.48 7.85
C LYS A 69 10.31 8.65 6.46
N LYS A 70 10.57 7.69 5.55
CA LYS A 70 10.08 7.73 4.17
C LYS A 70 8.55 7.85 4.07
N GLY A 71 7.78 7.16 4.92
CA GLY A 71 6.32 7.30 4.98
C GLY A 71 5.84 8.73 5.23
N ALA A 72 6.50 9.48 6.12
CA ALA A 72 6.14 10.87 6.39
C ALA A 72 6.48 11.80 5.21
N LEU A 73 7.63 11.57 4.55
CA LEU A 73 8.03 12.31 3.37
C LEU A 73 7.07 12.07 2.20
N PHE A 74 6.60 10.83 2.04
CA PHE A 74 5.59 10.44 1.05
C PHE A 74 4.27 11.18 1.27
N MET A 75 3.78 11.22 2.52
CA MET A 75 2.56 11.96 2.85
C MET A 75 2.70 13.46 2.61
N TRP A 76 3.87 14.04 2.93
CA TRP A 76 4.17 15.43 2.63
C TRP A 76 4.15 15.69 1.11
N LYS A 77 4.78 14.83 0.31
CA LYS A 77 4.83 14.97 -1.15
C LYS A 77 3.44 14.87 -1.78
N LEU A 78 2.62 13.91 -1.32
CA LEU A 78 1.23 13.81 -1.77
C LEU A 78 0.42 15.07 -1.47
N LYS A 79 0.64 15.69 -0.31
CA LYS A 79 0.00 16.95 0.06
C LYS A 79 0.45 18.11 -0.84
N GLU A 80 1.75 18.20 -1.12
CA GLU A 80 2.34 19.21 -2.00
C GLU A 80 1.73 19.14 -3.42
N MET A 81 1.55 17.94 -3.96
CA MET A 81 0.97 17.72 -5.29
C MET A 81 -0.57 17.86 -5.33
N GLY A 82 -1.21 18.19 -4.21
CA GLY A 82 -2.67 18.33 -4.16
C GLY A 82 -3.43 17.00 -4.20
N GLY A 83 -2.80 15.87 -3.86
CA GLY A 83 -3.42 14.53 -3.88
C GLY A 83 -4.63 14.36 -2.96
N PHE A 84 -4.92 15.34 -2.10
CA PHE A 84 -6.10 15.37 -1.23
C PHE A 84 -7.19 16.37 -1.67
N ALA A 85 -7.02 17.07 -2.80
CA ALA A 85 -7.89 18.18 -3.21
C ALA A 85 -9.37 17.79 -3.43
N GLY A 86 -9.66 16.52 -3.72
CA GLY A 86 -11.03 16.00 -3.87
C GLY A 86 -11.72 15.51 -2.59
N LYS A 87 -11.11 15.70 -1.41
CA LYS A 87 -11.65 15.25 -0.11
C LYS A 87 -12.07 16.39 0.82
N ARG A 88 -12.33 17.59 0.28
CA ARG A 88 -12.90 18.72 1.05
C ARG A 88 -14.41 18.72 1.00
#